data_AF-X1RFA5-F1
#
_entry.id   AF-X1RFA5-F1
#
_cell.length_a   1.000
_cell.length_b   1.000
_cell.length_c   1.000
_cell.angle_alpha   90.00
_cell.angle_beta   90.00
_cell.angle_gamma   90.00
#
_symmetry.space_group_name_H-M   'P 1'
#
loop_
_entity.id
_entity.type
_entity.pdbx_description
1 polymer ?
#
loop_
_entity_poly.entity_id
_entity_poly.type
_entity_poly.pdbx_seq_one_letter_code
_entity_poly.pdbx_strand_id
1 'polypeptide(L)'
;MVKSHKFSVIDGHIDTATKLHEQKRKFCEYSTTGQFDLPRMKEGNVQVALFAIFPASTQNFIIKNLDTWFKMVSDPANGLMQVKSINDFNKIEKDKKRGGNTSF
;
A
#
# COMPACT_ATOMS: atom_id res chain seq x y z
N MET A 1 14.96 -8.76 19.26
CA MET A 1 13.94 -9.77 18.94
C MET A 1 12.59 -9.07 18.84
N VAL A 2 12.05 -8.89 17.64
CA VAL A 2 10.71 -8.30 17.46
C VAL A 2 9.68 -9.38 17.79
N LYS A 3 8.68 -9.03 18.60
CA LYS A 3 7.58 -9.91 18.99
C LYS A 3 6.93 -10.50 17.74
N SER A 4 6.72 -11.82 17.73
CA SER A 4 5.81 -12.47 16.79
C SER A 4 4.44 -11.80 16.94
N HIS A 5 3.97 -11.15 15.89
CA HIS A 5 2.63 -10.55 15.87
C HIS A 5 1.62 -11.69 15.86
N LYS A 6 0.77 -11.76 16.90
CA LYS A 6 -0.26 -12.81 17.04
C LYS A 6 -1.28 -12.79 15.90
N PHE A 7 -1.47 -11.63 15.27
CA PHE A 7 -2.43 -11.40 14.21
C PHE A 7 -1.84 -10.53 13.10
N SER A 8 -2.33 -10.71 11.87
CA SER A 8 -2.09 -9.79 10.76
C SER A 8 -3.04 -8.62 10.80
N VAL A 9 -2.59 -7.45 10.34
CA VAL A 9 -3.41 -6.24 10.27
C VAL A 9 -3.89 -5.98 8.85
N ILE A 10 -5.15 -5.60 8.71
CA ILE A 10 -5.69 -4.98 7.50
C ILE A 10 -5.95 -3.51 7.84
N ASP A 11 -5.28 -2.61 7.13
CA ASP A 11 -5.53 -1.18 7.25
C ASP A 11 -6.64 -0.76 6.29
N GLY A 12 -7.71 -0.19 6.86
CA GLY A 12 -8.91 0.20 6.13
C GLY A 12 -8.73 1.43 5.25
N HIS A 13 -7.70 2.26 5.47
CA HIS A 13 -7.54 3.53 4.77
C HIS A 13 -6.16 4.17 4.98
N ILE A 14 -5.41 4.41 3.91
CA ILE A 14 -4.16 5.18 3.92
C ILE A 14 -4.04 6.14 2.72
N ASP A 15 -3.57 7.36 2.96
CA ASP A 15 -3.32 8.38 1.92
C ASP A 15 -1.94 8.26 1.25
N THR A 16 -1.25 7.14 1.47
CA THR A 16 0.17 6.96 1.11
C THR A 16 0.45 7.22 -0.37
N ALA A 17 -0.44 6.78 -1.26
CA ALA A 17 -0.25 6.91 -2.71
C ALA A 17 -0.12 8.38 -3.16
N THR A 18 -0.93 9.28 -2.59
CA THR A 18 -0.89 10.71 -2.92
C THR A 18 0.35 11.38 -2.33
N LYS A 19 0.72 10.99 -1.10
CA LYS A 19 1.81 11.63 -0.34
C LYS A 19 3.21 11.23 -0.79
N LEU A 20 3.41 10.05 -1.37
CA LEU A 20 4.73 9.60 -1.83
C LEU A 20 5.37 10.59 -2.81
N HIS A 21 4.61 11.06 -3.80
CA HIS A 21 5.09 12.00 -4.80
C HIS A 21 5.39 13.38 -4.19
N GLU A 22 4.47 13.92 -3.38
CA GLU A 22 4.66 15.21 -2.70
C GLU A 22 5.92 15.21 -1.82
N GLN A 23 6.18 14.10 -1.15
CA GLN A 23 7.29 13.92 -0.22
C GLN A 23 8.58 13.40 -0.89
N LYS A 24 8.58 13.19 -2.21
CA LYS A 24 9.72 12.68 -3.00
C LYS A 24 10.34 11.39 -2.42
N ARG A 25 9.50 10.48 -1.92
CA ARG A 25 9.93 9.21 -1.32
C ARG A 25 9.43 8.03 -2.14
N LYS A 26 10.15 6.91 -2.05
CA LYS A 26 9.72 5.63 -2.62
C LYS A 26 9.00 4.81 -1.56
N PHE A 27 8.04 3.98 -2.00
CA PHE A 27 7.31 3.10 -1.09
C PHE A 27 8.17 1.94 -0.62
N CYS A 28 9.06 1.42 -1.47
CA CYS A 28 9.96 0.31 -1.15
C CYS A 28 11.09 0.64 -0.17
N GLU A 29 11.34 1.92 0.09
CA GLU A 29 12.43 2.41 0.95
C GLU A 29 11.87 2.94 2.27
N TYR A 30 12.66 2.81 3.34
CA TYR A 30 12.30 3.41 4.63
C TYR A 30 12.44 4.92 4.52
N SER A 31 11.47 5.65 5.08
CA SER A 31 11.51 7.11 5.16
C SER A 31 11.33 7.59 6.59
N THR A 32 12.12 8.59 6.99
CA THR A 32 11.92 9.34 8.23
C THR A 32 10.75 10.31 8.16
N THR A 33 10.17 10.51 6.97
CA THR A 33 8.97 11.32 6.73
C THR A 33 7.80 10.47 6.22
N GLY A 34 6.57 10.94 6.47
CA GLY A 34 5.35 10.18 6.20
C GLY A 34 5.11 9.07 7.23
N GLN A 35 3.94 8.43 7.18
CA GLN A 35 3.52 7.44 8.18
C GLN A 35 3.69 5.98 7.73
N PHE A 36 3.77 5.74 6.41
CA PHE A 36 3.61 4.40 5.87
C PHE A 36 4.54 4.17 4.66
N ASP A 37 5.32 3.11 4.71
CA ASP A 37 6.17 2.57 3.64
C ASP A 37 6.29 1.04 3.79
N LEU A 38 6.89 0.38 2.80
CA LEU A 38 7.01 -1.08 2.78
C LEU A 38 7.78 -1.64 3.99
N PRO A 39 8.92 -1.06 4.43
CA PRO A 39 9.59 -1.51 5.64
C PRO A 39 8.70 -1.46 6.88
N ARG A 40 7.98 -0.36 7.11
CA ARG A 40 7.05 -0.22 8.25
C ARG A 40 5.82 -1.12 8.12
N MET A 41 5.30 -1.31 6.91
CA MET A 41 4.23 -2.27 6.63
C MET A 41 4.65 -3.69 7.02
N LYS A 42 5.91 -4.06 6.74
CA LYS A 42 6.49 -5.35 7.13
C LYS A 42 6.70 -5.45 8.64
N GLU A 43 7.27 -4.41 9.25
CA GLU A 43 7.56 -4.35 10.68
C GLU A 43 6.27 -4.45 11.52
N GLY A 44 5.23 -3.70 11.17
CA GLY A 44 3.94 -3.71 11.85
C GLY A 44 3.01 -4.87 11.47
N ASN A 45 3.51 -5.83 10.68
CA ASN A 45 2.73 -6.96 10.15
C ASN A 45 1.38 -6.57 9.50
N VAL A 46 1.38 -5.45 8.76
CA VAL A 46 0.23 -5.05 7.96
C VAL A 46 0.23 -5.89 6.69
N GLN A 47 -0.77 -6.76 6.55
CA GLN A 47 -0.87 -7.70 5.44
C GLN A 47 -1.52 -7.05 4.22
N VAL A 48 -2.54 -6.22 4.44
CA VAL A 48 -3.26 -5.50 3.37
C VAL A 48 -3.51 -4.06 3.82
N ALA A 49 -3.45 -3.12 2.89
CA ALA A 49 -3.89 -1.74 3.11
C ALA A 49 -4.76 -1.22 1.95
N LEU A 50 -5.77 -0.40 2.25
CA LEU A 50 -6.53 0.32 1.24
C LEU A 50 -5.94 1.71 0.98
N PHE A 51 -5.41 1.91 -0.22
CA PHE A 51 -4.81 3.17 -0.67
C PHE A 51 -5.90 4.10 -1.21
N ALA A 52 -6.12 5.22 -0.53
CA ALA A 52 -7.20 6.14 -0.83
C ALA A 52 -6.95 6.94 -2.12
N ILE A 53 -7.99 7.06 -2.95
CA ILE A 53 -8.08 8.00 -4.07
C ILE A 53 -9.26 8.92 -3.77
N PHE A 54 -8.99 10.07 -3.16
CA PHE A 54 -10.04 10.94 -2.63
C PHE A 54 -10.92 11.58 -3.73
N PRO A 55 -12.25 11.31 -3.75
CA PRO A 55 -13.12 11.61 -4.88
C PRO A 55 -13.65 13.05 -4.87
N ALA A 56 -13.54 13.81 -3.77
CA ALA A 56 -13.93 15.23 -3.75
C ALA A 56 -12.92 16.14 -4.48
N SER A 57 -12.18 15.57 -5.42
CA SER A 57 -11.14 16.22 -6.22
C SER A 57 -11.57 16.29 -7.68
N THR A 58 -10.84 17.06 -8.49
CA THR A 58 -11.10 17.11 -9.94
C THR A 58 -10.91 15.73 -10.60
N GLN A 59 -11.62 15.48 -11.71
CA GLN A 59 -11.45 14.24 -12.50
C GLN A 59 -9.98 13.97 -12.88
N ASN A 60 -9.23 15.02 -13.24
CA ASN A 60 -7.80 14.92 -13.54
C ASN A 60 -6.99 14.43 -12.34
N PHE A 61 -7.34 14.88 -11.13
CA PHE A 61 -6.70 14.41 -9.90
C PHE A 61 -7.01 12.93 -9.65
N ILE A 62 -8.25 12.50 -9.83
CA ILE A 62 -8.65 11.09 -9.69
C ILE A 62 -7.85 10.20 -10.66
N ILE A 63 -7.80 10.58 -11.95
CA ILE A 63 -7.05 9.83 -12.98
C ILE A 63 -5.57 9.75 -12.62
N LYS A 64 -4.96 10.87 -12.22
CA LYS A 64 -3.53 10.91 -11.83
C LYS A 64 -3.22 10.01 -10.63
N ASN A 65 -4.10 9.97 -9.63
CA ASN A 65 -3.89 9.13 -8.45
C ASN A 65 -4.15 7.64 -8.75
N LEU A 66 -5.08 7.34 -9.64
CA LEU A 66 -5.27 5.97 -10.14
C LEU A 66 -4.05 5.48 -10.92
N ASP A 67 -3.48 6.32 -11.80
CA ASP A 67 -2.22 6.03 -12.49
C ASP A 67 -1.06 5.83 -11.50
N THR A 68 -0.98 6.67 -10.46
CA THR A 68 0.02 6.53 -9.39
C THR A 68 -0.13 5.19 -8.66
N TRP A 69 -1.36 4.79 -8.31
CA TRP A 69 -1.63 3.48 -7.74
C TRP A 69 -1.17 2.35 -8.66
N PHE A 70 -1.53 2.38 -9.94
CA PHE A 70 -1.14 1.33 -10.89
C PHE A 70 0.38 1.22 -11.03
N LYS A 71 1.09 2.35 -11.09
CA LYS A 71 2.57 2.38 -11.07
C LYS A 71 3.13 1.77 -9.79
N MET A 72 2.54 2.10 -8.63
CA MET A 72 2.99 1.53 -7.35
C MET A 72 2.82 0.02 -7.28
N VAL A 73 1.66 -0.52 -7.68
CA VAL A 73 1.38 -1.97 -7.57
C VAL A 73 2.12 -2.80 -8.64
N SER A 74 2.44 -2.19 -9.78
CA SER A 74 3.20 -2.84 -10.86
C SER A 74 4.72 -2.83 -10.64
N ASP A 75 5.23 -1.92 -9.82
CA ASP A 75 6.65 -1.89 -9.47
C ASP A 75 7.01 -3.08 -8.55
N PRO A 76 7.86 -4.02 -9.02
CA PRO A 76 8.24 -5.19 -8.24
C PRO A 76 8.99 -4.83 -6.95
N ALA A 77 9.68 -3.68 -6.88
CA ALA A 77 10.38 -3.24 -5.68
C ALA A 77 9.41 -2.94 -4.52
N ASN A 78 8.17 -2.56 -4.84
CA ASN A 78 7.14 -2.26 -3.84
C ASN A 78 6.55 -3.54 -3.22
N GLY A 79 6.78 -4.71 -3.80
CA GLY A 79 6.33 -5.99 -3.24
C GLY A 79 4.82 -6.07 -3.01
N LEU A 80 4.04 -5.28 -3.77
CA LEU A 80 2.59 -5.21 -3.67
C LEU A 80 1.92 -6.22 -4.61
N MET A 81 0.74 -6.66 -4.21
CA MET A 81 -0.21 -7.39 -5.04
C MET A 81 -1.59 -6.75 -4.90
N GLN A 82 -2.27 -6.53 -6.03
CA GLN A 82 -3.65 -6.06 -5.97
C GLN A 82 -4.56 -7.15 -5.40
N VAL A 83 -5.24 -6.85 -4.29
CA VAL A 83 -6.22 -7.74 -3.65
C VAL A 83 -7.59 -7.43 -4.23
N LYS A 84 -8.24 -8.40 -4.89
CA LYS A 84 -9.56 -8.25 -5.52
C LYS A 84 -10.63 -9.12 -4.87
N SER A 85 -10.21 -10.13 -4.12
CA SER A 85 -11.08 -11.10 -3.46
C SER A 85 -10.43 -11.67 -2.20
N ILE A 86 -11.22 -12.34 -1.36
CA ILE A 86 -10.70 -13.04 -0.18
C ILE A 86 -9.68 -14.14 -0.55
N ASN A 87 -9.81 -14.73 -1.74
CA ASN A 87 -8.90 -15.77 -2.22
C ASN A 87 -7.48 -15.25 -2.50
N ASP A 88 -7.31 -13.93 -2.61
CA ASP A 88 -6.01 -13.31 -2.83
C ASP A 88 -5.15 -13.27 -1.54
N PHE A 89 -5.75 -13.44 -0.36
CA PHE A 89 -4.99 -13.51 0.90
C PHE A 89 -4.02 -14.71 0.93
N ASN A 90 -4.46 -15.85 0.41
CA ASN A 90 -3.59 -17.03 0.29
C ASN A 90 -2.44 -16.78 -0.71
N LYS A 91 -2.68 -15.98 -1.76
CA LYS A 91 -1.69 -15.68 -2.79
C LYS A 91 -0.62 -14.72 -2.28
N ILE A 92 -1.00 -13.65 -1.57
CA ILE A 92 -0.04 -12.70 -1.02
C ILE A 92 0.92 -13.37 -0.02
N GLU A 93 0.43 -14.31 0.78
CA GLU A 93 1.26 -15.07 1.71
C GLU A 93 2.23 -16.00 0.97
N LYS A 94 1.72 -16.77 0.00
CA LYS A 94 2.53 -17.68 -0.81
C LYS A 94 3.64 -16.93 -1.58
N ASP A 95 3.30 -15.79 -2.16
CA ASP A 95 4.22 -15.00 -2.99
C ASP A 95 5.11 -14.07 -2.16
N LYS A 96 4.99 -14.10 -0.82
CA LYS A 96 5.70 -13.23 0.12
C LYS A 96 5.55 -11.73 -0.20
N LYS A 97 4.37 -11.37 -0.71
CA LYS A 97 3.97 -10.00 -1.05
C LYS A 97 3.09 -9.41 0.04
N ARG A 98 2.89 -8.11 -0.03
CA ARG A 98 1.86 -7.40 0.73
C ARG A 98 0.68 -7.10 -0.18
N GLY A 99 -0.52 -7.12 0.36
CA GLY A 99 -1.73 -6.78 -0.38
C GLY A 99 -1.97 -5.28 -0.40
N GLY A 100 -2.55 -4.80 -1.49
CA GLY A 100 -3.13 -3.47 -1.53
C GLY A 100 -4.33 -3.41 -2.46
N ASN A 101 -5.25 -2.49 -2.18
CA ASN A 101 -6.34 -2.15 -3.08
C ASN A 101 -6.57 -0.64 -3.02
N THR A 102 -7.19 -0.06 -4.05
CA THR A 102 -7.64 1.33 -4.00
C THR A 102 -9.02 1.42 -3.37
N SER A 103 -9.26 2.48 -2.61
CA SER A 103 -10.61 2.89 -2.20
C SER A 103 -10.94 4.26 -2.80
N PHE A 104 -12.21 4.45 -3.16
CA PHE A 104 -12.80 5.73 -3.53
C PHE A 104 -13.64 6.25 -2.37
#